data_AF-A0A495WFW2-F1
#
_entry.id   AF-A0A495WFW2-F1
#
_cell.length_a   1.000
_cell.length_b   1.000
_cell.length_c   1.000
_cell.angle_alpha   90.00
_cell.angle_beta   90.00
_cell.angle_gamma   90.00
#
_symmetry.space_group_name_H-M   'P 1'
#
loop_
_entity.id
_entity.type
_entity.pdbx_description
1 polymer ?
#
loop_
_entity_poly.entity_id
_entity_poly.type
_entity_poly.pdbx_seq_one_letter_code
_entity_poly.pdbx_strand_id
1 'polypeptide(L)'
;MSNPIDKPHDEPVCNLDYLLVNLGRNRAAAERLIRLFIDNHPQLTARLESAAAAGDVPALQDAVHDIRSSCVLFSAHQAVALARELEYALYNQRRGDGATDWVVRSAALVRALAQVCAELRRHLASTEN
;
A
#
# COMPACT_ATOMS: atom_id res chain seq x y z
N MET A 1 20.24 -13.22 31.78
CA MET A 1 18.91 -13.48 31.21
C MET A 1 18.15 -12.16 31.31
N SER A 2 18.08 -11.41 30.22
CA SER A 2 17.53 -10.04 30.23
C SER A 2 16.38 -9.94 29.24
N ASN A 3 15.20 -9.67 29.82
CA ASN A 3 13.95 -9.14 29.29
C ASN A 3 13.47 -9.52 27.87
N PRO A 4 12.26 -10.11 27.72
CA PRO A 4 11.58 -10.09 26.44
C PRO A 4 11.17 -8.64 26.16
N ILE A 5 11.65 -8.09 25.05
CA ILE A 5 11.17 -6.81 24.52
C ILE A 5 9.73 -7.07 24.05
N ASP A 6 8.79 -6.88 24.95
CA ASP A 6 7.43 -6.47 24.61
C ASP A 6 7.55 -5.03 24.09
N LYS A 7 7.73 -4.88 22.78
CA LYS A 7 7.37 -3.65 22.09
C LYS A 7 6.02 -3.94 21.46
N PRO A 8 4.95 -3.17 21.76
CA PRO A 8 3.78 -3.21 20.92
C PRO A 8 4.21 -2.89 19.48
N HIS A 9 3.55 -3.51 18.52
CA HIS A 9 3.72 -3.33 17.09
C HIS A 9 3.43 -1.87 16.66
N ASP A 10 4.29 -0.91 17.02
CA ASP A 10 4.35 0.45 16.50
C ASP A 10 5.44 0.55 15.43
N GLU A 11 5.54 -0.46 14.56
CA GLU A 11 6.22 -0.24 13.29
C GLU A 11 5.37 0.76 12.51
N PRO A 12 5.91 1.93 12.15
CA PRO A 12 5.13 2.94 11.46
C PRO A 12 4.65 2.35 10.13
N VAL A 13 3.33 2.45 9.89
CA VAL A 13 2.65 1.91 8.70
C VAL A 13 3.29 2.45 7.41
N CYS A 14 3.93 3.61 7.47
CA CYS A 14 4.74 4.23 6.43
C CYS A 14 5.92 5.01 7.03
N ASN A 15 7.05 5.11 6.30
CA ASN A 15 8.21 5.91 6.70
C ASN A 15 8.27 7.23 5.92
N LEU A 16 7.78 8.30 6.54
CA LEU A 16 7.80 9.64 5.95
C LEU A 16 9.23 10.22 5.83
N ASP A 17 10.13 9.88 6.75
CA ASP A 17 11.52 10.37 6.68
C ASP A 17 12.24 9.82 5.44
N TYR A 18 11.96 8.56 5.08
CA TYR A 18 12.46 7.98 3.84
C TYR A 18 11.96 8.71 2.59
N LEU A 19 10.66 9.07 2.55
CA LEU A 19 10.09 9.88 1.48
C LEU A 19 10.79 11.25 1.39
N LEU A 20 10.99 11.92 2.53
CA LEU A 20 11.69 13.20 2.59
C LEU A 20 13.12 13.07 2.09
N VAL A 21 13.88 12.06 2.52
CA VAL A 21 15.25 11.82 2.06
C VAL A 21 15.29 11.58 0.55
N ASN A 22 14.38 10.78 -0.01
CA ASN A 22 14.29 10.55 -1.45
C ASN A 22 13.97 11.81 -2.26
N LEU A 23 13.28 12.78 -1.66
CA LEU A 23 12.95 14.06 -2.29
C LEU A 23 13.94 15.18 -1.95
N GLY A 24 15.14 14.84 -1.44
CA GLY A 24 16.15 15.85 -1.08
C GLY A 24 15.75 16.72 0.12
N ARG A 25 15.01 16.15 1.07
CA ARG A 25 14.39 16.79 2.24
C ARG A 25 13.39 17.90 1.91
N ASN A 26 12.81 17.89 0.72
CA ASN A 26 11.77 18.84 0.33
C ASN A 26 10.41 18.45 0.91
N ARG A 27 10.05 19.07 2.05
CA ARG A 27 8.76 18.86 2.73
C ARG A 27 7.55 19.20 1.86
N ALA A 28 7.59 20.33 1.14
CA ALA A 28 6.49 20.75 0.28
C ALA A 28 6.22 19.74 -0.85
N ALA A 29 7.28 19.16 -1.42
CA ALA A 29 7.15 18.09 -2.41
C ALA A 29 6.58 16.80 -1.80
N ALA A 30 7.03 16.42 -0.60
CA ALA A 30 6.50 15.25 0.11
C ALA A 30 5.01 15.41 0.43
N GLU A 31 4.60 16.53 1.02
CA GLU A 31 3.20 16.84 1.31
C GLU A 31 2.32 16.81 0.07
N ARG A 32 2.81 17.35 -1.05
CA ARG A 32 2.09 17.30 -2.33
C ARG A 32 1.91 15.87 -2.83
N LEU A 33 2.94 15.03 -2.74
CA LEU A 33 2.83 13.62 -3.10
C LEU A 33 1.89 12.86 -2.18
N ILE A 34 1.91 13.16 -0.88
CA ILE A 34 0.98 12.56 0.09
C ILE A 34 -0.45 12.93 -0.26
N ARG A 35 -0.75 14.21 -0.53
CA ARG A 35 -2.08 14.67 -0.94
C ARG A 35 -2.53 13.98 -2.24
N LEU A 36 -1.66 13.93 -3.26
CA LEU A 36 -1.95 13.23 -4.50
C LEU A 36 -2.25 11.74 -4.29
N PHE A 37 -1.51 11.07 -3.41
CA PHE A 37 -1.75 9.67 -3.09
C PHE A 37 -3.08 9.47 -2.37
N ILE A 38 -3.42 10.33 -1.41
CA ILE A 38 -4.70 10.31 -0.69
C ILE A 38 -5.89 10.55 -1.63
N ASP A 39 -5.75 11.48 -2.58
CA ASP A 39 -6.79 11.82 -3.55
C ASP A 39 -6.97 10.70 -4.60
N ASN A 40 -5.88 10.05 -5.01
CA ASN A 40 -5.90 8.98 -6.01
C ASN A 40 -6.23 7.60 -5.41
N HIS A 41 -6.04 7.41 -4.10
CA HIS A 41 -6.33 6.17 -3.37
C HIS A 41 -7.71 5.56 -3.70
N PRO A 42 -8.85 6.28 -3.60
CA PRO A 42 -10.16 5.69 -3.87
C PRO A 42 -10.33 5.16 -5.29
N GLN A 43 -9.69 5.80 -6.27
CA GLN A 43 -9.70 5.33 -7.66
C GLN A 43 -8.89 4.04 -7.80
N LEU A 44 -7.72 3.95 -7.15
CA LEU A 44 -6.87 2.76 -7.15
C LEU A 44 -7.57 1.56 -6.50
N THR A 45 -8.21 1.76 -5.34
CA THR A 45 -8.93 0.68 -4.64
C THR A 45 -10.13 0.21 -5.43
N ALA A 46 -10.92 1.13 -6.01
CA ALA A 46 -12.07 0.76 -6.83
C ALA A 46 -11.66 -0.03 -8.08
N ARG A 47 -10.55 0.33 -8.73
CA ARG A 47 -10.01 -0.41 -9.89
C ARG A 47 -9.61 -1.83 -9.48
N LEU A 48 -8.95 -1.99 -8.33
CA LEU A 48 -8.54 -3.29 -7.80
C LEU A 48 -9.77 -4.16 -7.47
N GLU A 49 -10.76 -3.61 -6.76
CA GLU A 49 -11.98 -4.34 -6.39
C GLU A 49 -12.80 -4.75 -7.60
N SER A 50 -12.95 -3.86 -8.59
CA SER A 50 -13.64 -4.17 -9.84
C SER A 50 -12.94 -5.28 -10.63
N ALA A 51 -11.60 -5.23 -10.72
CA ALA A 51 -10.83 -6.27 -11.40
C ALA A 51 -10.90 -7.61 -10.64
N ALA A 52 -10.89 -7.57 -9.30
CA ALA A 52 -11.07 -8.75 -8.45
C ALA A 52 -12.44 -9.41 -8.65
N ALA A 53 -13.50 -8.61 -8.67
CA ALA A 53 -14.86 -9.09 -8.88
C ALA A 53 -15.08 -9.66 -10.30
N ALA A 54 -14.44 -9.06 -11.30
CA ALA A 54 -14.49 -9.54 -12.69
C ALA A 54 -13.58 -10.76 -12.95
N GLY A 55 -12.66 -11.08 -12.02
CA GLY A 55 -11.62 -12.09 -12.23
C GLY A 55 -10.62 -11.71 -13.33
N ASP A 56 -10.48 -10.43 -13.63
CA ASP A 56 -9.59 -9.91 -14.67
C ASP A 56 -8.15 -9.87 -14.16
N VAL A 57 -7.42 -10.97 -14.40
CA VAL A 57 -6.03 -11.14 -13.95
C VAL A 57 -5.08 -10.07 -14.51
N PRO A 58 -5.11 -9.71 -15.81
CA PRO A 58 -4.36 -8.55 -16.32
C PRO A 58 -4.66 -7.25 -15.59
N ALA A 59 -5.93 -6.88 -15.44
CA ALA A 59 -6.30 -5.62 -14.78
C ALA A 59 -5.93 -5.60 -13.29
N LEU A 60 -6.05 -6.75 -12.60
CA LEU A 60 -5.57 -6.93 -11.24
C LEU A 60 -4.06 -6.70 -11.15
N GLN A 61 -3.29 -7.29 -12.06
CA GLN A 61 -1.84 -7.16 -12.05
C GLN A 61 -1.40 -5.70 -12.23
N ASP A 62 -2.02 -4.97 -13.15
CA ASP A 62 -1.75 -3.54 -13.35
C ASP A 62 -2.10 -2.73 -12.09
N ALA A 63 -3.28 -2.95 -11.50
CA ALA A 63 -3.70 -2.25 -10.30
C ALA A 63 -2.76 -2.53 -9.10
N VAL A 64 -2.36 -3.79 -8.91
CA VAL A 64 -1.43 -4.20 -7.85
C VAL A 64 -0.05 -3.59 -8.09
N HIS A 65 0.42 -3.54 -9.33
CA HIS A 65 1.70 -2.93 -9.68
C HIS A 65 1.71 -1.42 -9.38
N ASP A 66 0.66 -0.70 -9.77
CA ASP A 66 0.49 0.73 -9.51
C ASP A 66 0.46 1.02 -7.99
N ILE A 67 -0.28 0.20 -7.24
CA ILE A 67 -0.35 0.26 -5.77
C ILE A 67 1.02 0.02 -5.16
N ARG A 68 1.73 -1.05 -5.56
CA ARG A 68 3.05 -1.40 -5.05
C ARG A 68 4.05 -0.28 -5.30
N SER A 69 4.06 0.29 -6.50
CA SER A 69 4.92 1.42 -6.87
C SER A 69 4.69 2.61 -5.94
N SER A 70 3.42 2.95 -5.72
CA SER A 70 3.04 4.03 -4.81
C SER A 70 3.45 3.74 -3.36
N CYS A 71 3.18 2.54 -2.84
CA CYS A 71 3.52 2.14 -1.47
C CYS A 71 5.03 2.12 -1.19
N VAL A 72 5.88 1.80 -2.19
CA VAL A 72 7.34 1.83 -2.04
C VAL A 72 7.85 3.26 -1.78
N LEU A 73 7.23 4.28 -2.38
CA LEU A 73 7.60 5.69 -2.16
C LEU A 73 7.44 6.09 -0.69
N PHE A 74 6.42 5.57 -0.02
CA PHE A 74 6.12 5.83 1.39
C PHE A 74 6.74 4.79 2.35
N SER A 75 7.55 3.85 1.83
CA SER A 75 8.04 2.68 2.57
C SER A 75 6.95 1.97 3.38
N ALA A 76 5.76 1.81 2.80
CA ALA A 76 4.63 1.15 3.45
C ALA A 76 4.85 -0.38 3.44
N HIS A 77 5.73 -0.87 4.31
CA HIS A 77 6.23 -2.25 4.29
C HIS A 77 5.12 -3.30 4.25
N GLN A 78 4.07 -3.12 5.06
CA GLN A 78 2.93 -4.04 5.10
C GLN A 78 2.15 -4.06 3.78
N ALA A 79 1.86 -2.90 3.21
CA ALA A 79 1.14 -2.80 1.94
C ALA A 79 1.98 -3.34 0.77
N VAL A 80 3.30 -3.10 0.77
CA VAL A 80 4.23 -3.63 -0.23
C VAL A 80 4.32 -5.16 -0.13
N ALA A 81 4.36 -5.73 1.07
CA ALA A 81 4.38 -7.18 1.27
C ALA A 81 3.10 -7.83 0.71
N LEU A 82 1.92 -7.31 1.06
CA LEU A 82 0.64 -7.80 0.55
C LEU A 82 0.53 -7.65 -0.98
N ALA A 83 0.98 -6.53 -1.54
CA ALA A 83 0.98 -6.33 -2.98
C ALA A 83 1.91 -7.32 -3.69
N ARG A 84 3.09 -7.62 -3.12
CA ARG A 84 4.01 -8.64 -3.66
C ARG A 84 3.42 -10.04 -3.61
N GLU A 85 2.78 -10.41 -2.50
CA GLU A 85 2.08 -11.70 -2.38
C GLU A 85 0.97 -11.85 -3.42
N LEU A 86 0.23 -10.76 -3.67
CA LEU A 86 -0.82 -10.73 -4.69
C LEU A 86 -0.25 -10.82 -6.11
N GLU A 87 0.82 -10.07 -6.41
CA GLU A 87 1.54 -10.11 -7.70
C GLU A 87 2.09 -11.52 -7.97
N TYR A 88 2.66 -12.18 -6.95
CA TYR A 88 3.14 -13.56 -7.05
C TYR A 88 2.01 -14.56 -7.31
N ALA A 89 0.87 -14.41 -6.62
CA ALA A 89 -0.30 -15.25 -6.85
C ALA A 89 -0.86 -15.07 -8.26
N LEU A 90 -0.97 -13.83 -8.76
CA LEU A 90 -1.43 -13.52 -10.11
C LEU A 90 -0.49 -14.12 -11.17
N TYR A 91 0.82 -14.08 -10.93
CA TYR A 91 1.81 -14.71 -11.81
C TYR A 91 1.65 -16.23 -11.87
N ASN A 92 1.39 -16.89 -10.73
CA ASN A 92 1.18 -18.34 -10.66
C ASN A 92 -0.17 -18.76 -11.25
N GLN A 93 -1.24 -17.96 -11.08
CA GLN A 93 -2.55 -18.22 -11.67
C GLN A 93 -2.47 -18.37 -13.20
N ARG A 94 -1.68 -17.51 -13.86
CA ARG A 94 -1.43 -17.60 -15.31
C ARG A 94 -0.80 -18.93 -15.74
N ARG A 95 -0.20 -19.68 -14.80
CA ARG A 95 0.41 -21.00 -15.02
C ARG A 95 -0.54 -22.16 -14.69
N GLY A 96 -1.79 -21.87 -14.34
CA GLY A 96 -2.84 -22.87 -14.11
C GLY A 96 -3.01 -23.31 -12.65
N ASP A 97 -2.48 -22.54 -11.70
CA ASP A 97 -2.50 -22.93 -10.28
C ASP A 97 -3.77 -22.42 -9.56
N GLY A 98 -4.71 -23.34 -9.28
CA GLY A 98 -5.78 -23.20 -8.29
C GLY A 98 -6.89 -22.15 -8.53
N ALA A 99 -8.01 -22.32 -7.81
CA ALA A 99 -9.02 -21.28 -7.68
C ALA A 99 -8.57 -20.29 -6.59
N THR A 100 -8.18 -19.08 -6.99
CA THR A 100 -7.78 -18.03 -6.06
C THR A 100 -8.93 -17.06 -5.84
N ASP A 101 -9.30 -16.81 -4.58
CA ASP A 101 -10.27 -15.77 -4.23
C ASP A 101 -9.58 -14.38 -4.25
N TRP A 102 -9.64 -13.75 -5.43
CA TRP A 102 -9.07 -12.42 -5.65
C TRP A 102 -9.76 -11.35 -4.82
N VAL A 103 -11.04 -11.52 -4.48
CA VAL A 103 -11.81 -10.55 -3.71
C VAL A 103 -11.29 -10.50 -2.27
N VAL A 104 -11.13 -11.66 -1.64
CA VAL A 104 -10.59 -11.75 -0.27
C VAL A 104 -9.16 -11.21 -0.19
N ARG A 105 -8.31 -11.58 -1.15
CA ARG A 105 -6.92 -11.11 -1.18
C ARG A 105 -6.80 -9.61 -1.45
N SER A 106 -7.59 -9.10 -2.39
CA SER A 106 -7.61 -7.67 -2.71
C SER A 106 -8.14 -6.85 -1.53
N ALA A 107 -9.15 -7.34 -0.82
CA ALA A 107 -9.68 -6.68 0.37
C ALA A 107 -8.61 -6.51 1.48
N ALA A 108 -7.68 -7.47 1.63
CA ALA A 108 -6.58 -7.32 2.58
C ALA A 108 -5.64 -6.17 2.18
N LEU A 109 -5.31 -6.06 0.90
CA LEU A 109 -4.48 -4.96 0.36
C LEU A 109 -5.19 -3.60 0.50
N VAL A 110 -6.49 -3.53 0.21
CA VAL A 110 -7.31 -2.32 0.37
C VAL A 110 -7.32 -1.85 1.83
N ARG A 111 -7.46 -2.78 2.79
CA ARG A 111 -7.40 -2.42 4.22
C ARG A 111 -6.04 -1.85 4.62
N ALA A 112 -4.94 -2.46 4.15
CA ALA A 112 -3.60 -1.95 4.43
C ALA A 112 -3.36 -0.57 3.80
N LEU A 113 -3.84 -0.34 2.57
CA LEU A 113 -3.81 0.97 1.92
C LEU A 113 -4.60 2.03 2.69
N ALA A 114 -5.77 1.67 3.22
CA ALA A 114 -6.57 2.57 4.05
C ALA A 114 -5.84 2.96 5.35
N GLN A 115 -5.11 2.02 5.97
CA GLN A 115 -4.27 2.31 7.13
C GLN A 115 -3.12 3.28 6.79
N VAL A 116 -2.45 3.07 5.65
CA VAL A 116 -1.41 4.00 5.15
C VAL A 116 -2.01 5.40 4.96
N CYS A 117 -3.15 5.51 4.30
CA CYS A 117 -3.81 6.81 4.08
C CYS A 117 -4.21 7.49 5.39
N ALA A 118 -4.68 6.72 6.38
CA ALA A 118 -5.04 7.27 7.69
C ALA A 118 -3.82 7.79 8.46
N GLU A 119 -2.68 7.10 8.40
CA GLU A 119 -1.40 7.55 8.96
C GLU A 119 -0.92 8.83 8.26
N LEU A 120 -0.92 8.84 6.92
CA LEU A 120 -0.52 9.99 6.12
C LEU A 120 -1.38 11.24 6.39
N ARG A 121 -2.70 11.08 6.56
CA ARG A 121 -3.60 12.18 6.95
C ARG A 121 -3.28 12.72 8.35
N ARG A 122 -2.97 11.84 9.31
CA ARG A 122 -2.53 12.25 10.65
C ARG A 122 -1.23 13.07 10.58
N HIS A 123 -0.27 12.66 9.75
CA HIS A 123 0.97 13.41 9.56
C HIS A 123 0.74 14.81 8.97
N LEU A 124 -0.14 14.94 7.97
CA LEU A 124 -0.49 16.24 7.40
C LEU A 124 -1.11 17.16 8.46
N ALA A 125 -2.07 16.65 9.23
CA ALA A 125 -2.73 17.42 10.30
C ALA A 125 -1.76 17.87 11.40
N SER A 126 -0.77 17.05 11.75
CA SER A 126 0.27 17.39 12.74
C SER A 126 1.31 18.40 12.23
N THR A 127 1.41 18.61 10.92
CA THR A 127 2.38 19.55 10.31
C THR A 127 1.75 20.93 10.09
N GLU A 128 0.42 21.01 10.03
CA GLU A 128 -0.35 22.27 9.88
C GLU A 128 -0.62 22.99 11.22
N ASN A 129 -0.17 22.45 12.36
CA ASN A 129 -0.38 22.98 13.72
C ASN A 129 0.93 23.26 14.44
#